data_AF-A0A3B8NNY3-F1
#
_entry.id   AF-A0A3B8NNY3-F1
#
_cell.length_a   1.000
_cell.length_b   1.000
_cell.length_c   1.000
_cell.angle_alpha   90.00
_cell.angle_beta   90.00
_cell.angle_gamma   90.00
#
_symmetry.space_group_name_H-M   'P 1'
#
loop_
_entity.id
_entity.type
_entity.pdbx_description
1 polymer ?
#
loop_
_entity_poly.entity_id
_entity_poly.type
_entity_poly.pdbx_seq_one_letter_code
_entity_poly.pdbx_strand_id
1 'polypeptide(L)' 'MAGGTALVIQMKQRLAQPGHVLGLRKVGGLRSIESTPDGVRIGALCTQRQIESSP' A
#
# COMPACT_ATOMS: atom_id res chain seq x y z
N MET A 1 7.28 -2.80 -2.47
CA MET A 1 6.68 -3.57 -1.37
C MET A 1 6.11 -2.62 -0.34
N ALA A 2 4.77 -2.62 -0.26
CA ALA A 2 3.99 -1.85 0.70
C ALA A 2 3.74 -2.71 1.96
N GLY A 3 2.52 -3.25 2.13
CA GLY A 3 2.18 -4.12 3.27
C GLY A 3 2.74 -5.55 3.19
N GLY A 4 3.14 -6.02 2.02
CA GLY A 4 3.75 -7.35 1.85
C GLY A 4 2.77 -8.54 1.99
N THR A 5 1.52 -8.32 2.41
CA THR A 5 0.53 -9.37 2.68
C THR A 5 0.28 -10.30 1.50
N ALA A 6 0.22 -9.78 0.27
CA ALA A 6 0.08 -10.60 -0.94
C ALA A 6 1.43 -11.09 -1.49
N LEU A 7 2.36 -10.16 -1.79
CA LEU A 7 3.62 -10.48 -2.48
C LEU A 7 4.49 -11.46 -1.69
N VAL A 8 4.54 -11.37 -0.35
CA VAL A 8 5.33 -12.31 0.47
C VAL A 8 4.78 -13.73 0.37
N ILE A 9 3.45 -13.91 0.32
CA ILE A 9 2.82 -15.23 0.15
C ILE A 9 3.18 -15.79 -1.23
N GLN A 10 3.07 -14.96 -2.28
CA GLN A 10 3.42 -15.37 -3.64
C GLN A 10 4.89 -15.79 -3.76
N MET A 11 5.81 -15.09 -3.08
CA MET A 11 7.23 -15.47 -3.05
C MET A 11 7.45 -16.80 -2.32
N LYS A 12 6.80 -17.02 -1.18
CA LYS A 12 6.88 -18.30 -0.44
C LYS A 12 6.35 -19.48 -1.25
N GLN A 13 5.31 -19.25 -2.05
CA GLN A 13 4.74 -20.25 -2.96
C GLN A 13 5.47 -20.33 -4.31
N ARG A 14 6.55 -19.55 -4.49
CA ARG A 14 7.32 -19.42 -5.74
C ARG A 14 6.51 -18.98 -6.97
N LEU A 15 5.34 -18.38 -6.74
CA LEU A 15 4.50 -17.76 -7.78
C LEU A 15 5.09 -16.44 -8.27
N ALA A 16 5.88 -15.77 -7.43
CA ALA A 16 6.64 -14.56 -7.78
C ALA A 16 8.09 -14.71 -7.35
N GLN A 17 9.03 -14.40 -8.25
CA GLN A 17 10.48 -14.54 -8.01
C GLN A 17 11.22 -13.28 -8.50
N PRO A 18 10.97 -12.12 -7.88
CA PRO A 18 11.60 -10.88 -8.31
C PRO A 18 13.10 -10.88 -8.01
N GLY A 19 13.92 -10.35 -8.92
CA GLY A 19 15.34 -10.14 -8.65
C GLY A 19 15.62 -9.08 -7.57
N HIS A 20 14.69 -8.14 -7.37
CA HIS A 20 14.79 -7.08 -6.36
C HIS A 20 13.42 -6.73 -5.78
N VAL A 21 13.42 -6.31 -4.51
CA VAL A 21 12.22 -5.83 -3.81
C VAL A 21 12.49 -4.43 -3.25
N LEU A 22 11.75 -3.44 -3.76
CA LEU A 22 11.89 -2.05 -3.31
C LEU A 22 10.87 -1.75 -2.21
N GLY A 23 11.31 -1.47 -0.99
CA GLY A 23 10.43 -1.09 0.11
C GLY A 23 9.87 0.33 -0.05
N LEU A 24 8.55 0.50 0.04
CA LEU A 24 7.89 1.81 -0.15
C LEU A 24 7.62 2.55 1.17
N ARG A 25 7.90 1.93 2.32
CA ARG A 25 7.50 2.46 3.65
C ARG A 25 8.01 3.88 3.96
N LYS A 26 9.15 4.28 3.38
CA LYS A 26 9.76 5.60 3.58
C LYS A 26 9.32 6.65 2.56
N VAL A 27 8.51 6.29 1.57
CA VAL A 27 8.00 7.24 0.57
C VAL A 27 6.88 8.05 1.21
N GLY A 28 7.16 9.33 1.45
CA GLY A 28 6.21 10.29 2.03
C GLY A 28 5.07 10.62 1.06
N GLY A 29 4.00 11.23 1.58
CA GLY A 29 2.85 11.70 0.78
C GLY A 29 1.89 10.61 0.27
N LEU A 30 2.23 9.32 0.42
CA LEU A 30 1.39 8.21 -0.08
C LEU A 30 0.39 7.67 0.95
N ARG A 31 0.22 8.33 2.11
CA ARG A 31 -0.67 7.88 3.20
C ARG A 31 -1.80 8.86 3.52
N SER A 32 -2.05 9.84 2.65
CA SER A 32 -3.13 10.79 2.86
C SER A 32 -4.49 10.23 2.42
N ILE A 33 -5.54 10.69 3.10
CA ILE A 33 -6.93 10.51 2.70
C ILE A 33 -7.48 11.93 2.59
N GLU A 34 -7.89 12.33 1.40
CA GLU A 34 -8.23 13.72 1.09
C GLU A 34 -9.56 13.79 0.34
N SER A 35 -10.48 14.61 0.84
CA SER A 35 -11.67 14.99 0.08
C SER A 35 -11.29 16.02 -0.98
N THR A 36 -11.73 15.76 -2.21
CA THR A 36 -11.51 16.62 -3.38
C THR A 36 -12.88 16.95 -4.00
N PRO A 37 -12.96 17.97 -4.87
CA PRO A 37 -14.22 18.30 -5.55
C PRO A 37 -14.83 17.12 -6.34
N ASP A 38 -13.99 16.22 -6.84
CA ASP A 38 -14.38 15.09 -7.69
C ASP A 38 -14.56 13.76 -6.91
N GLY A 39 -14.33 13.76 -5.59
CA GLY A 39 -14.43 12.58 -4.74
C GLY A 39 -13.31 12.46 -3.71
N VAL A 40 -13.07 11.25 -3.21
CA VAL A 40 -12.03 10.99 -2.19
C VAL A 40 -10.76 10.44 -2.84
N ARG A 41 -9.64 11.12 -2.62
CA ARG A 41 -8.31 10.65 -2.99
C ARG A 41 -7.69 9.87 -1.84
N ILE A 42 -7.30 8.63 -2.11
CA ILE A 42 -6.66 7.74 -1.12
C ILE A 42 -5.23 7.44 -1.58
N GLY A 43 -4.26 7.73 -0.72
CA GLY A 43 -2.86 7.44 -0.98
C GLY A 43 -2.58 5.94 -1.10
N ALA A 44 -1.68 5.56 -1.99
CA ALA A 44 -1.39 4.15 -2.31
C ALA A 44 -0.82 3.31 -1.14
N LEU A 45 -0.33 3.96 -0.07
CA LEU A 45 0.15 3.33 1.16
C LEU A 45 -0.82 3.46 2.34
N CYS A 46 -2.02 4.02 2.14
CA CYS A 46 -3.08 3.93 3.14
C CYS A 46 -3.38 2.47 3.42
N THR A 47 -3.27 2.10 4.70
CA THR A 47 -3.62 0.76 5.15
C THR A 47 -5.12 0.61 5.28
N GLN A 48 -5.63 -0.62 5.21
CA GLN A 48 -7.06 -0.91 5.44
C GLN A 48 -7.54 -0.35 6.77
N ARG A 49 -6.73 -0.45 7.84
CA ARG A 49 -7.05 0.11 9.16
C ARG A 49 -7.23 1.63 9.14
N GLN A 50 -6.37 2.35 8.42
CA GLN A 50 -6.46 3.81 8.34
C GLN A 50 -7.71 4.26 7.57
N ILE A 51 -8.11 3.49 6.54
CA ILE A 51 -9.32 3.78 5.77
C ILE A 51 -10.55 3.49 6.63
N GLU A 52 -10.60 2.33 7.28
CA GLU A 52 -11.69 1.91 8.19
C GLU A 52 -11.93 2.92 9.32
N SER A 53 -10.85 3.49 9.88
CA SER A 53 -10.93 4.45 10.98
C SER A 53 -10.89 5.91 10.52
N SER A 54 -10.98 6.18 9.23
CA SER A 54 -11.02 7.56 8.72
C SER A 54 -12.35 8.19 9.13
N PRO A 55 -12.34 9.40 9.72
CA PRO A 55 -13.55 10.15 10.01
C PRO A 55 -14.27 10.59 8.73
#